data_AF-A0A9D7CAU0-F1
#
_entry.id   AF-A0A9D7CAU0-F1
#
_cell.length_a   1.000
_cell.length_b   1.000
_cell.length_c   1.000
_cell.angle_alpha   90.00
_cell.angle_beta   90.00
_cell.angle_gamma   90.00
#
_symmetry.space_group_name_H-M   'P 1'
#
loop_
_entity.id
_entity.type
_entity.pdbx_description
1 polymer ?
#
loop_
_entity_poly.entity_id
_entity_poly.type
_entity_poly.pdbx_seq_one_letter_code
_entity_poly.pdbx_strand_id
1 'polypeptide(L)' 'MPSQTSVRIGLGIGAVMIGLGLYIGARTLVGGTTPLTGTRWLDLAFAVFFVLRGALQVQRWRRATG' A
#
# COMPACT_ATOMS: atom_id res chain seq x y z
N MET A 1 0.15 5.61 25.26
CA MET A 1 -0.81 5.90 24.17
C MET A 1 -0.06 6.56 23.03
N PRO A 2 -0.20 6.11 21.77
CA PRO A 2 0.44 6.79 20.64
C PRO A 2 -0.04 8.23 20.54
N SER A 3 0.88 9.17 20.28
CA SER A 3 0.52 10.58 20.10
C SER A 3 -0.38 10.76 18.86
N GLN A 4 -1.25 11.78 18.84
CA GLN A 4 -2.07 12.08 17.65
C GLN A 4 -1.22 12.25 16.38
N THR A 5 0.00 12.77 16.52
CA THR A 5 0.99 12.88 15.44
C THR A 5 1.40 11.52 14.88
N SER A 6 1.72 10.55 15.75
CA SER A 6 2.08 9.18 15.35
C SER A 6 0.94 8.48 14.60
N VAL A 7 -0.31 8.74 15.00
CA VAL A 7 -1.50 8.19 14.34
C VAL A 7 -1.69 8.76 12.93
N ARG A 8 -1.55 10.09 12.76
CA ARG A 8 -1.63 10.76 11.45
C ARG A 8 -0.53 10.30 10.50
N ILE A 9 0.70 10.18 11.00
CA ILE A 9 1.83 9.66 10.20
C ILE A 9 1.54 8.22 9.77
N GLY A 10 1.05 7.37 10.67
CA GLY A 10 0.67 6.00 10.35
C GLY A 10 -0.40 5.90 9.26
N LEU A 11 -1.42 6.76 9.30
CA LEU A 11 -2.45 6.86 8.26
C LEU A 11 -1.88 7.33 6.91
N GLY A 12 -1.05 8.36 6.93
CA GLY A 12 -0.40 8.89 5.72
C GLY A 12 0.45 7.82 5.04
N ILE A 13 1.26 7.09 5.81
CA ILE A 13 2.05 5.95 5.31
C ILE A 13 1.12 4.88 4.73
N GLY A 14 0.05 4.52 5.43
CA GLY A 14 -0.93 3.55 4.94
C GLY A 14 -1.55 3.94 3.59
N ALA A 15 -1.96 5.20 3.45
CA ALA A 15 -2.54 5.72 2.21
C ALA A 15 -1.54 5.72 1.05
N VAL A 16 -0.30 6.18 1.30
CA VAL A 16 0.79 6.15 0.30
C VAL A 16 1.06 4.73 -0.16
N MET A 17 1.04 3.76 0.77
CA MET A 17 1.26 2.36 0.41
C MET A 17 0.15 1.76 -0.43
N ILE A 18 -1.12 2.05 -0.14
CA ILE A 18 -2.23 1.62 -0.99
C ILE A 18 -2.07 2.21 -2.40
N GLY A 19 -1.76 3.50 -2.49
CA GLY A 19 -1.54 4.19 -3.76
C GLY A 19 -0.42 3.55 -4.59
N LEU A 20 0.73 3.27 -3.96
CA LEU A 20 1.86 2.58 -4.58
C LEU A 20 1.47 1.19 -5.07
N GLY A 21 0.78 0.41 -4.25
CA GLY A 21 0.37 -0.94 -4.63
C GLY A 21 -0.62 -0.96 -5.79
N LEU A 22 -1.61 -0.06 -5.79
CA LEU A 22 -2.55 0.09 -6.90
C LEU A 22 -1.85 0.54 -8.20
N TYR A 23 -0.93 1.50 -8.11
CA TYR A 23 -0.17 1.98 -9.26
C TYR A 23 0.69 0.88 -9.88
N ILE A 24 1.45 0.15 -9.05
CA ILE A 24 2.28 -0.96 -9.51
C ILE A 24 1.38 -2.03 -10.15
N GLY A 25 0.30 -2.44 -9.48
CA GLY A 25 -0.62 -3.45 -10.00
C GLY A 25 -1.26 -3.05 -11.33
N ALA A 26 -1.78 -1.82 -11.43
CA ALA A 26 -2.36 -1.29 -12.66
C ALA A 26 -1.31 -1.25 -13.78
N ARG A 27 -0.09 -0.78 -13.48
CA ARG A 27 1.02 -0.76 -14.44
C ARG A 27 1.37 -2.17 -14.94
N THR A 28 1.44 -3.16 -14.05
CA THR A 28 1.73 -4.55 -14.43
C THR A 28 0.63 -5.13 -15.32
N LEU A 29 -0.63 -4.75 -15.09
CA LEU A 29 -1.78 -5.22 -15.88
C LEU A 29 -1.89 -4.58 -17.27
N VAL A 30 -1.40 -3.35 -17.46
CA VAL A 30 -1.46 -2.63 -18.76
C VAL A 30 -0.54 -3.25 -19.83
N GLY A 31 0.22 -4.30 -19.52
CA GLY A 31 0.80 -5.24 -20.50
C GLY A 31 1.97 -4.73 -21.37
N GLY A 32 2.17 -3.42 -21.48
CA GLY A 32 3.17 -2.77 -22.32
C GLY A 32 4.39 -2.18 -21.59
N THR A 33 4.42 -2.19 -20.25
CA THR A 33 5.54 -1.59 -19.49
C THR A 33 6.56 -2.63 -19.05
N THR A 34 7.84 -2.23 -19.05
CA THR A 34 8.91 -2.99 -18.40
C THR A 34 8.62 -3.14 -16.90
N PRO A 35 8.79 -4.35 -16.33
CA PRO A 35 8.61 -4.59 -14.91
C PRO A 35 9.64 -3.79 -14.09
N LEU A 36 9.20 -3.22 -12.97
CA LEU A 36 10.02 -2.42 -12.06
C LEU A 36 11.12 -3.26 -11.41
N THR A 37 10.82 -4.50 -11.08
CA THR A 37 11.74 -5.42 -10.40
C THR A 37 12.34 -6.47 -11.34
N GLY A 38 12.19 -6.30 -12.66
CA GLY A 38 12.65 -7.27 -13.66
C GLY A 38 11.69 -8.43 -13.91
N THR A 39 10.77 -8.73 -12.98
CA THR A 39 9.76 -9.80 -13.15
C THR A 39 8.34 -9.31 -12.83
N ARG A 40 7.39 -9.52 -13.74
CA ARG A 40 5.97 -9.10 -13.57
C ARG A 40 5.29 -9.73 -12.34
N TRP A 41 5.61 -11.00 -12.05
CA TRP A 41 5.08 -11.69 -10.87
C TRP A 41 5.54 -11.05 -9.54
N LEU A 42 6.77 -10.55 -9.50
CA LEU A 42 7.32 -9.91 -8.30
C LEU A 42 6.70 -8.52 -8.10
N ASP A 43 6.51 -7.75 -9.17
CA ASP A 43 5.76 -6.48 -9.13
C ASP A 43 4.33 -6.69 -8.63
N LEU A 44 3.65 -7.74 -9.09
CA LEU A 44 2.29 -8.08 -8.64
C LEU A 44 2.28 -8.47 -7.15
N ALA A 45 3.26 -9.25 -6.69
CA ALA A 45 3.38 -9.60 -5.28
C ALA A 45 3.61 -8.35 -4.41
N PHE A 46 4.46 -7.42 -4.85
CA PHE A 46 4.64 -6.14 -4.18
C PHE A 46 3.36 -5.31 -4.19
N ALA A 47 2.66 -5.23 -5.32
CA ALA A 47 1.39 -4.52 -5.42
C ALA A 47 0.40 -5.00 -4.37
N VAL A 48 0.18 -6.32 -4.29
CA VAL A 48 -0.71 -6.96 -3.31
C VAL A 48 -0.23 -6.70 -1.89
N PHE A 49 1.07 -6.88 -1.61
CA PHE A 49 1.64 -6.64 -0.29
C PHE A 49 1.43 -5.19 0.19
N PHE A 50 1.70 -4.21 -0.68
CA PHE A 50 1.55 -2.79 -0.38
C PHE A 50 0.09 -2.42 -0.09
N VAL A 51 -0.85 -2.91 -0.90
CA VAL A 51 -2.29 -2.70 -0.68
C VAL A 51 -2.74 -3.32 0.64
N LEU A 52 -2.40 -4.59 0.89
CA LEU A 52 -2.80 -5.29 2.12
C LEU A 52 -2.22 -4.62 3.36
N ARG A 53 -0.92 -4.29 3.36
CA ARG A 53 -0.30 -3.64 4.51
C ARG A 53 -0.90 -2.27 4.78
N GLY A 54 -1.17 -1.48 3.73
CA GLY A 54 -1.84 -0.19 3.88
C GLY A 54 -3.27 -0.34 4.39
N ALA A 55 -4.03 -1.33 3.91
CA ALA A 55 -5.38 -1.62 4.37
C ALA A 55 -5.42 -2.04 5.85
N LEU A 56 -4.47 -2.88 6.29
CA LEU A 56 -4.33 -3.25 7.70
C LEU A 56 -4.03 -2.04 8.59
N GLN A 57 -3.21 -1.10 8.11
CA GLN A 57 -2.92 0.14 8.84
C GLN A 57 -4.18 1.02 8.99
N VAL A 58 -4.98 1.14 7.94
CA VAL A 58 -6.28 1.84 7.97
C VAL A 58 -7.26 1.13 8.90
N GLN A 59 -7.31 -0.21 8.87
CA GLN A 59 -8.20 -0.99 9.74
C GLN A 59 -7.82 -0.83 11.22
N ARG A 60 -6.53 -0.84 11.54
CA ARG A 60 -6.04 -0.57 12.90
C ARG A 60 -6.43 0.82 13.39
N TRP A 61 -6.32 1.82 12.52
CA TRP A 61 -6.77 3.18 12.84
C TRP A 61 -8.29 3.24 13.11
N ARG A 62 -9.10 2.61 12.25
CA ARG A 62 -10.56 2.55 12.42
C ARG A 62 -10.94 1.92 13.75
N ARG A 63 -10.30 0.82 14.15
CA ARG A 63 -10.50 0.16 15.45
C ARG A 63 -10.03 0.99 16.65
N ALA A 64 -9.12 1.94 16.46
CA ALA A 64 -8.62 2.80 17.53
C ALA A 64 -9.44 4.08 17.70
N THR A 65 -10.33 4.40 16.73
CA THR A 65 -11.09 5.66 16.69
C THR A 65 -12.62 5.43 16.82
N GLY A 66 -13.09 4.19 16.62
CA GLY A 66 -14.47 3.77 16.89
C GLY A 66 -14.56 3.00 18.20
#